data_AF-A0A5B0WRX9-F1
#
_entry.id   AF-A0A5B0WRX9-F1
#
_cell.length_a   1.000
_cell.length_b   1.000
_cell.length_c   1.000
_cell.angle_alpha   90.00
_cell.angle_beta   90.00
_cell.angle_gamma   90.00
#
_symmetry.space_group_name_H-M   'P 1'
#
loop_
_entity.id
_entity.type
_entity.pdbx_description
1 polymer ?
#
loop_
_entity_poly.entity_id
_entity_poly.type
_entity_poly.pdbx_seq_one_letter_code
_entity_poly.pdbx_strand_id
1 'polypeptide(L)' 'MLIVYSEPVGDGSGYIVIDNNQYHIIYSERGYEIFRQTTEDVNELLYWIMESVASQMASEYELKNRNDENKDFRITYFEK' A
#
# COMPACT_ATOMS: atom_id res chain seq x y z
N MET A 1 -8.34 4.61 -6.78
CA MET A 1 -8.22 3.83 -8.04
C MET A 1 -7.00 2.94 -7.90
N LEU A 2 -7.12 1.61 -8.02
CA LEU A 2 -5.97 0.71 -7.89
C LEU A 2 -5.08 0.83 -9.14
N ILE A 3 -3.82 1.23 -8.93
CA ILE A 3 -2.78 1.22 -9.96
C ILE A 3 -1.71 0.22 -9.49
N VAL A 4 -1.36 -0.71 -10.37
CA VAL A 4 -0.31 -1.69 -10.11
C VAL A 4 0.84 -1.39 -11.06
N TYR A 5 1.99 -1.03 -10.50
CA TYR A 5 3.21 -0.75 -11.27
C TYR A 5 4.03 -2.03 -11.43
N SER A 6 4.74 -2.14 -12.54
CA SER A 6 5.75 -3.19 -12.79
C SER A 6 7.19 -2.70 -12.61
N GLU A 7 7.37 -1.40 -12.31
CA GLU A 7 8.65 -0.74 -12.20
C GLU A 7 8.59 0.40 -11.15
N PRO A 8 9.74 0.80 -10.57
CA PRO A 8 9.77 1.84 -9.55
C PRO A 8 9.40 3.21 -10.12
N VAL A 9 8.42 3.87 -9.50
CA VAL A 9 8.01 5.25 -9.84
C VAL A 9 8.92 6.29 -9.17
N GLY A 10 9.47 5.96 -7.99
CA GLY A 10 10.40 6.80 -7.23
C GLY A 10 9.74 7.72 -6.19
N ASP A 11 8.42 7.69 -6.07
CA ASP A 11 7.60 8.47 -5.12
C ASP A 11 7.16 7.68 -3.87
N GLY A 12 7.71 6.47 -3.68
CA GLY A 12 7.30 5.56 -2.62
C GLY A 12 6.17 4.61 -3.01
N SER A 13 5.56 4.75 -4.20
CA SER A 13 4.56 3.80 -4.70
C SER A 13 5.13 2.39 -4.82
N GLY A 14 4.33 1.41 -4.41
CA GLY A 14 4.68 -0.01 -4.53
C GLY A 14 4.60 -0.50 -5.98
N TYR A 15 5.50 -1.39 -6.37
CA TYR A 15 5.48 -2.09 -7.65
C TYR A 15 5.67 -3.60 -7.44
N ILE A 16 5.20 -4.38 -8.42
CA ILE A 16 5.26 -5.84 -8.39
C ILE A 16 6.30 -6.35 -9.38
N VAL A 17 7.16 -7.24 -8.92
CA VAL A 17 8.07 -8.02 -9.75
C VAL A 17 7.73 -9.49 -9.60
N ILE A 18 7.71 -10.22 -10.72
CA ILE A 18 7.48 -11.66 -10.76
C ILE A 18 8.70 -12.30 -11.41
N ASP A 19 9.46 -13.04 -10.62
CA ASP A 19 10.62 -13.79 -11.09
C ASP A 19 10.77 -15.09 -10.30
N ASN A 20 11.45 -16.08 -10.87
CA ASN A 20 11.77 -17.36 -10.21
C ASN A 20 10.59 -18.06 -9.51
N ASN A 21 9.38 -17.96 -10.07
CA ASN A 21 8.13 -18.50 -9.50
C ASN A 21 7.74 -17.89 -8.14
N GLN A 22 8.20 -16.66 -7.87
CA GLN A 22 7.91 -15.87 -6.69
C GLN A 22 7.27 -14.54 -7.09
N TYR A 23 6.52 -13.98 -6.15
CA TYR A 23 5.90 -12.68 -6.23
C TYR A 23 6.58 -11.73 -5.25
N HIS A 24 6.98 -10.56 -5.72
CA HIS A 24 7.58 -9.52 -4.91
C HIS A 24 6.72 -8.27 -4.96
N ILE A 25 6.34 -7.74 -3.79
CA ILE A 25 5.88 -6.36 -3.67
C ILE A 25 7.00 -5.52 -3.08
N ILE A 26 7.40 -4.48 -3.80
CA ILE A 26 8.57 -3.66 -3.49
C ILE A 26 8.15 -2.21 -3.42
N TYR A 27 8.61 -1.50 -2.39
CA TYR A 27 8.44 -0.07 -2.26
C TYR A 27 9.81 0.59 -2.35
N SER A 28 9.90 1.61 -3.18
CA SER A 28 11.14 2.35 -3.38
C SER A 28 10.85 3.85 -3.40
N GLU A 29 11.71 4.62 -2.74
CA GLU A 29 11.63 6.08 -2.71
C GLU A 29 12.99 6.67 -3.05
N ARG A 30 13.02 7.66 -3.95
CA ARG A 30 14.26 8.37 -4.36
C ARG A 30 15.39 7.44 -4.82
N GLY A 31 15.04 6.36 -5.50
CA GLY A 31 15.98 5.38 -6.03
C GLY A 31 16.47 4.34 -5.01
N TYR A 32 15.91 4.32 -3.80
CA TYR A 32 16.26 3.35 -2.76
C TYR A 32 15.07 2.42 -2.48
N GLU A 33 15.30 1.11 -2.52
CA GLU A 33 14.36 0.12 -2.00
C GLU A 33 14.26 0.30 -0.48
N ILE A 34 13.05 0.56 0.02
CA ILE A 34 12.78 0.75 1.46
C ILE A 34 12.08 -0.46 2.07
N PHE A 35 11.44 -1.28 1.24
CA PHE A 35 10.68 -2.44 1.69
C PHE A 35 10.50 -3.46 0.57
N ARG A 36 10.57 -4.74 0.94
CA ARG A 36 10.25 -5.87 0.08
C ARG A 36 9.56 -6.97 0.89
N GLN A 37 8.47 -7.49 0.34
CA GLN A 37 7.91 -8.77 0.75
C GLN A 37 7.92 -9.72 -0.45
N THR A 38 8.13 -11.01 -0.16
CA THR A 38 8.22 -12.08 -1.15
C THR A 38 7.33 -13.24 -0.73
N THR A 39 6.60 -13.82 -1.68
CA THR A 39 5.77 -15.02 -1.46
C THR A 39 5.71 -15.87 -2.72
N GLU A 40 5.49 -17.17 -2.57
CA GLU A 40 5.15 -18.09 -3.67
C GLU A 40 3.63 -18.29 -3.80
N ASP A 41 2.85 -17.84 -2.80
CA ASP A 41 1.39 -17.93 -2.80
C ASP A 41 0.78 -16.65 -3.39
N VAL A 42 0.05 -16.80 -4.50
CA VAL A 42 -0.66 -15.70 -5.13
C VAL A 42 -1.73 -15.10 -4.22
N ASN A 43 -2.34 -15.89 -3.33
CA ASN A 43 -3.35 -15.37 -2.41
C ASN A 43 -2.75 -14.43 -1.37
N GLU A 44 -1.52 -14.68 -0.95
CA GLU A 44 -0.79 -13.80 -0.04
C GLU A 44 -0.45 -12.45 -0.72
N LEU A 45 0.00 -12.49 -1.99
CA LEU A 45 0.19 -11.27 -2.78
C LEU A 45 -1.11 -10.47 -2.89
N LEU A 46 -2.22 -11.15 -3.23
CA LEU A 46 -3.53 -10.53 -3.36
C LEU A 46 -4.00 -9.94 -2.03
N TYR A 47 -3.73 -10.62 -0.90
CA TYR A 47 -4.02 -10.10 0.43
C TYR A 47 -3.29 -8.77 0.68
N TRP A 48 -1.99 -8.67 0.42
CA TRP A 48 -1.24 -7.41 0.61
C TRP A 48 -1.77 -6.26 -0.26
N ILE A 49 -2.14 -6.56 -1.51
CA ILE A 49 -2.74 -5.56 -2.42
C ILE A 49 -4.09 -5.09 -1.86
N MET A 50 -4.94 -6.02 -1.44
CA MET A 50 -6.27 -5.70 -0.93
C MET A 50 -6.22 -4.97 0.42
N GLU A 51 -5.28 -5.31 1.30
CA GLU A 51 -5.02 -4.59 2.55
C GLU A 51 -4.67 -3.12 2.27
N SER A 52 -3.75 -2.87 1.32
CA SER A 52 -3.37 -1.52 0.90
C SER A 52 -4.56 -0.74 0.30
N VAL A 53 -5.34 -1.36 -0.58
CA VAL A 53 -6.53 -0.75 -1.18
C VAL A 53 -7.58 -0.41 -0.12
N ALA A 54 -7.85 -1.35 0.80
CA ALA A 54 -8.83 -1.15 1.86
C ALA A 54 -8.40 0.00 2.79
N SER A 55 -7.12 0.07 3.15
CA SER A 55 -6.55 1.15 3.95
C SER A 55 -6.70 2.52 3.26
N GLN A 56 -6.40 2.60 1.95
CA GLN A 56 -6.60 3.83 1.18
C GLN A 56 -8.08 4.24 1.14
N MET A 57 -8.97 3.30 0.81
CA MET A 57 -10.41 3.56 0.75
C MET A 57 -10.97 4.03 2.10
N ALA A 58 -10.54 3.40 3.20
CA ALA A 58 -10.95 3.80 4.55
C ALA A 58 -10.46 5.22 4.89
N SER A 59 -9.22 5.56 4.53
CA SER A 59 -8.65 6.89 4.74
C SER A 59 -9.38 7.97 3.95
N GLU A 60 -9.67 7.71 2.67
CA GLU A 60 -10.44 8.62 1.81
C GLU A 60 -11.87 8.81 2.34
N TYR A 61 -12.51 7.72 2.79
CA TYR A 61 -13.84 7.77 3.39
C TYR A 61 -13.85 8.59 4.68
N GLU A 62 -12.91 8.36 5.59
CA GLU A 62 -12.80 9.12 6.83
C GLU A 62 -12.63 10.60 6.55
N LEU A 63 -11.68 10.97 5.67
CA LEU A 63 -11.41 12.37 5.33
C LEU A 63 -12.67 13.06 4.75
N LYS A 64 -13.41 12.37 3.88
CA LYS A 64 -14.63 12.90 3.26
C LYS A 64 -15.79 13.06 4.24
N ASN A 65 -15.85 12.25 5.29
CA ASN A 65 -16.96 12.20 6.24
C ASN A 65 -16.57 12.73 7.64
N ARG A 66 -15.45 13.45 7.75
CA ARG A 66 -14.98 13.98 9.03
C ARG A 66 -15.91 15.10 9.50
N ASN A 67 -16.60 14.86 10.62
CA ASN A 67 -17.56 15.80 11.20
C ASN A 67 -16.91 16.99 11.91
N ASP A 68 -15.64 16.88 12.30
CA ASP A 68 -14.86 17.93 12.96
C ASP A 68 -13.49 18.05 12.30
N GLU A 69 -13.27 19.14 11.56
CA GLU A 69 -12.03 19.39 10.83
C GLU A 69 -10.81 19.57 11.76
N ASN A 70 -11.03 19.92 13.04
CA ASN A 70 -9.96 20.09 14.02
C ASN A 70 -9.55 18.78 14.70
N LYS A 71 -10.29 17.69 14.49
CA LYS A 71 -9.95 16.38 15.05
C LYS A 71 -8.74 15.81 14.32
N ASP A 72 -7.70 15.47 15.08
CA ASP A 72 -6.53 14.77 14.54
C ASP A 72 -6.89 13.33 14.16
N PHE A 73 -7.01 13.07 12.85
CA PHE A 73 -7.38 11.77 12.30
C PHE A 73 -6.38 10.66 12.64
N ARG A 74 -5.11 11.03 12.90
CA ARG A 74 -4.05 10.07 13.19
C ARG A 74 -4.34 9.27 14.46
N ILE A 75 -5.06 9.86 15.41
CA ILE A 75 -5.45 9.19 16.65
C ILE A 75 -6.33 7.96 16.33
N THR A 76 -7.31 8.13 15.45
CA THR A 76 -8.19 7.03 15.02
C THR A 76 -7.47 6.09 14.05
N TYR A 77 -6.65 6.62 13.15
CA TYR A 77 -5.95 5.82 12.15
C TYR A 77 -4.90 4.87 12.75
N PHE A 78 -4.22 5.28 13.82
CA PHE A 78 -3.20 4.48 14.51
C PHE A 78 -3.69 3.88 15.83
N GLU A 79 -5.00 3.85 16.07
CA GLU A 79 -5.60 3.13 17.19
C GLU A 79 -5.33 1.62 17.01
N LYS A 80 -4.85 0.94 18.06
CA LYS A 80 -4.42 -0.46 18.02
C LYS A 80 -5.55 -1.43 18.38
#